data_AF-A0A9Q1GZE0-F1
#
_entry.id   AF-A0A9Q1GZE0-F1
#
_cell.length_a   1.000
_cell.length_b   1.000
_cell.length_c   1.000
_cell.angle_alpha   90.00
_cell.angle_beta   90.00
_cell.angle_gamma   90.00
#
_symmetry.space_group_name_H-M   'P 1'
#
loop_
_entity.id
_entity.type
_entity.pdbx_description
1 polymer ?
#
loop_
_entity_poly.entity_id
_entity_poly.type
_entity_poly.pdbx_seq_one_letter_code
_entity_poly.pdbx_strand_id
1 'polypeptide(L)'
;MWKQLKRVSIPVFSGDVKVYENWKAAFLACIDVAPATPEYKLLQLRQYLSGEALKVIENLGYSATAYQAAKDRLDRKYGGKRRQIALRFEELHEFKPIRAGNAKDVEHFADLLDITIINLKDYGLYSELDSKLLYLVLCKKMTESMVTQYQRWVRENGKEESIEVLREWVIKEAEYRTRAHEAIRGVSDLVLSVGLIISQGGEQGHL
;
A
#
# COMPACT_ATOMS: atom_id res chain seq x y z
N MET A 1 24.70 -17.13 -9.43
CA MET A 1 24.85 -15.75 -9.95
C MET A 1 24.09 -14.78 -9.03
N TRP A 2 24.53 -14.62 -7.77
CA TRP A 2 23.83 -13.84 -6.72
C TRP A 2 24.73 -12.85 -5.96
N LYS A 3 25.97 -12.66 -6.40
CA LYS A 3 27.01 -11.97 -5.60
C LYS A 3 26.95 -10.43 -5.62
N GLN A 4 25.90 -9.80 -6.14
CA GLN A 4 25.85 -8.33 -6.28
C GLN A 4 24.47 -7.68 -6.04
N LEU A 5 23.61 -8.28 -5.21
CA LEU A 5 22.48 -7.52 -4.68
C LEU A 5 22.95 -6.67 -3.51
N LYS A 6 22.73 -5.34 -3.58
CA LYS A 6 22.92 -4.46 -2.43
C LYS A 6 22.09 -5.01 -1.27
N ARG A 7 22.67 -5.03 -0.06
CA ARG A 7 21.98 -5.49 1.14
C ARG A 7 20.70 -4.67 1.31
N VAL A 8 19.56 -5.35 1.41
CA VAL A 8 18.28 -4.69 1.68
C VAL A 8 18.42 -3.99 3.03
N SER A 9 18.20 -2.67 3.04
CA SER A 9 18.15 -1.91 4.28
C SER A 9 16.79 -2.16 4.94
N ILE A 10 16.81 -2.61 6.18
CA ILE A 10 15.60 -2.78 6.98
C ILE A 10 15.37 -1.45 7.73
N PRO A 11 14.25 -0.76 7.52
CA PRO A 11 13.96 0.46 8.26
C PRO A 11 13.70 0.15 9.74
N VAL A 12 13.85 1.16 10.60
CA VAL A 12 13.44 1.06 12.02
C VAL A 12 11.93 1.19 12.11
N PHE A 13 11.27 0.26 12.80
CA PHE A 13 9.83 0.25 12.99
C PHE A 13 9.43 0.80 14.36
N SER A 14 8.61 1.85 14.35
CA SER A 14 8.17 2.57 15.56
C SER A 14 6.77 2.22 16.04
N GLY A 15 6.00 1.46 15.26
CA GLY A 15 4.63 1.04 15.61
C GLY A 15 3.53 1.46 14.63
N ASP A 16 3.85 2.07 13.47
CA ASP A 16 2.84 2.39 12.46
C ASP A 16 2.35 1.13 11.74
N VAL A 17 1.10 0.75 12.02
CA VAL A 17 0.45 -0.42 11.45
C VAL A 17 0.53 -0.45 9.92
N LYS A 18 0.45 0.70 9.23
CA LYS A 18 0.41 0.77 7.76
C LYS A 18 1.68 0.20 7.12
N VAL A 19 2.82 0.30 7.80
CA VAL A 19 4.12 -0.17 7.29
C VAL A 19 4.57 -1.50 7.88
N TYR A 20 3.81 -2.08 8.81
CA TYR A 20 4.24 -3.24 9.58
C TYR A 20 4.53 -4.48 8.73
N GLU A 21 3.63 -4.86 7.81
CA GLU A 21 3.82 -6.08 7.01
C GLU A 21 5.01 -5.95 6.05
N ASN A 22 5.22 -4.77 5.47
CA ASN A 22 6.38 -4.49 4.63
C ASN A 22 7.68 -4.60 5.44
N TRP A 23 7.71 -3.99 6.63
CA TRP A 23 8.85 -4.08 7.54
C TRP A 23 9.10 -5.53 7.99
N LYS A 24 8.05 -6.26 8.37
CA LYS A 24 8.11 -7.65 8.80
C LYS A 24 8.66 -8.53 7.68
N ALA A 25 8.18 -8.39 6.46
CA ALA A 25 8.69 -9.13 5.31
C ALA A 25 10.19 -8.89 5.09
N ALA A 26 10.64 -7.63 5.14
CA ALA A 26 12.05 -7.27 5.04
C ALA A 26 12.89 -7.88 6.19
N PHE A 27 12.40 -7.79 7.43
CA PHE A 27 13.05 -8.35 8.60
C PHE A 27 13.19 -9.88 8.51
N LEU A 28 12.11 -10.57 8.15
CA LEU A 28 12.11 -12.04 8.03
C LEU A 28 13.09 -12.50 6.93
N ALA A 29 13.07 -11.84 5.78
CA ALA A 29 13.94 -12.17 4.65
C ALA A 29 15.43 -11.92 4.90
N CYS A 30 15.78 -10.95 5.77
CA CYS A 30 17.17 -10.57 6.00
C CYS A 30 17.78 -11.13 7.29
N ILE A 31 16.97 -11.28 8.35
CA ILE A 31 17.44 -11.61 9.71
C ILE A 31 16.91 -12.97 10.16
N ASP A 32 15.61 -13.26 9.98
CA ASP A 32 15.00 -14.49 10.51
C ASP A 32 15.56 -15.75 9.81
N VAL A 33 15.87 -15.65 8.52
CA VAL A 33 16.50 -16.74 7.75
C VAL A 33 18.01 -16.83 7.92
N ALA A 34 18.66 -15.87 8.58
CA ALA A 34 20.11 -15.86 8.74
C ALA A 34 20.58 -17.07 9.60
N PRO A 35 21.77 -17.65 9.33
CA PRO A 35 22.35 -18.74 10.11
C PRO A 35 22.94 -18.21 11.43
N ALA A 36 22.09 -17.66 12.29
CA ALA A 36 22.45 -17.09 13.60
C ALA A 36 21.53 -17.63 14.70
N THR A 37 21.99 -17.55 15.95
CA THR A 37 21.20 -18.01 17.10
C THR A 37 19.93 -17.15 17.29
N PRO A 38 18.83 -17.73 17.79
CA PRO A 38 17.62 -16.97 18.10
C PRO A 38 17.86 -15.77 19.03
N GLU A 39 18.77 -15.91 19.99
CA GLU A 39 19.15 -14.86 20.94
C GLU A 39 19.80 -13.67 20.21
N TYR A 40 20.68 -13.95 19.25
CA TYR A 40 21.29 -12.91 18.42
C TYR A 40 20.25 -12.24 17.51
N LYS A 41 19.35 -13.03 16.92
CA LYS A 41 18.24 -12.49 16.11
C LYS A 41 17.30 -11.60 16.93
N LEU A 42 17.10 -11.90 18.21
CA LEU A 42 16.33 -11.05 19.12
C LEU A 42 17.05 -9.73 19.43
N LEU A 43 18.38 -9.75 19.59
CA LEU A 43 19.16 -8.52 19.71
C LEU A 43 19.06 -7.66 18.46
N GLN A 44 19.16 -8.26 17.28
CA GLN A 44 18.95 -7.57 16.00
C GLN A 44 17.54 -7.02 15.88
N LEU A 45 16.52 -7.81 16.25
CA LEU A 45 15.12 -7.35 16.27
C LEU A 45 14.97 -6.07 17.08
N ARG A 46 15.57 -5.98 18.27
CA ARG A 46 15.51 -4.76 19.10
C ARG A 46 16.16 -3.53 18.45
N GLN A 47 17.21 -3.70 17.64
CA GLN A 47 17.85 -2.59 16.92
C GLN A 47 16.98 -2.03 15.79
N TYR A 48 16.09 -2.86 15.22
CA TYR A 48 15.15 -2.45 14.18
C TYR A 48 13.79 -2.01 14.73
N LEU A 49 13.67 -1.82 16.04
CA LEU A 49 12.46 -1.35 16.70
C LEU A 49 12.74 -0.06 17.47
N SER A 50 11.74 0.81 17.53
CA SER A 50 11.76 2.01 18.36
C SER A 50 10.38 2.28 18.96
N GLY A 51 10.31 3.25 19.88
CA GLY A 51 9.05 3.73 20.44
C GLY A 51 8.14 2.62 20.98
N GLU A 52 6.87 2.65 20.58
CA GLU A 52 5.85 1.70 21.04
C GLU A 52 6.08 0.28 20.58
N ALA A 53 6.74 0.08 19.43
CA ALA A 53 7.02 -1.26 18.93
C ALA A 53 8.12 -1.96 19.76
N LEU A 54 9.12 -1.21 20.23
CA LEU A 54 10.15 -1.75 21.12
C LEU A 54 9.58 -2.15 22.48
N LYS A 55 8.71 -1.30 23.05
CA LYS A 55 8.05 -1.55 24.35
C LYS A 55 7.27 -2.88 24.40
N VAL A 56 6.76 -3.35 23.25
CA VAL A 56 6.03 -4.63 23.14
C VAL A 56 6.88 -5.83 23.54
N ILE A 57 8.20 -5.75 23.33
CA ILE A 57 9.13 -6.87 23.48
C ILE A 57 10.26 -6.60 24.48
N GLU A 58 10.33 -5.39 25.07
CA GLU A 58 11.44 -4.96 25.93
C GLU A 58 11.59 -5.84 27.19
N ASN A 59 10.46 -6.28 27.75
CA ASN A 59 10.41 -7.10 28.98
C ASN A 59 10.67 -8.60 28.75
N LEU A 60 11.03 -9.01 27.54
CA LEU A 60 11.37 -10.41 27.24
C LEU A 60 12.84 -10.70 27.59
N GLY A 61 13.12 -11.92 28.06
CA GLY A 61 14.49 -12.39 28.26
C GLY A 61 15.24 -12.66 26.94
N TYR A 62 16.39 -13.34 27.03
CA TYR A 62 17.23 -13.68 25.88
C TYR A 62 17.25 -15.20 25.67
N SER A 63 16.26 -15.72 24.95
CA SER A 63 16.15 -17.14 24.62
C SER A 63 15.42 -17.36 23.29
N ALA A 64 15.54 -18.55 22.71
CA ALA A 64 14.73 -18.96 21.56
C ALA A 64 13.22 -18.77 21.78
N THR A 65 12.72 -19.13 22.96
CA THR A 65 11.31 -18.90 23.34
C THR A 65 10.96 -17.41 23.36
N ALA A 66 11.85 -16.57 23.89
CA ALA A 66 11.66 -15.13 23.90
C ALA A 66 11.65 -14.53 22.49
N TYR A 67 12.49 -15.04 21.57
CA TYR A 67 12.51 -14.60 20.19
C TYR A 67 11.19 -14.91 19.46
N GLN A 68 10.69 -16.14 19.60
CA GLN A 68 9.39 -16.49 19.02
C GLN A 68 8.26 -15.65 19.63
N ALA A 69 8.24 -15.50 20.96
CA ALA A 69 7.26 -14.67 21.65
C ALA A 69 7.32 -13.20 21.22
N ALA A 70 8.51 -12.67 20.91
CA ALA A 70 8.67 -11.31 20.39
C ALA A 70 7.99 -11.16 19.01
N LYS A 71 8.22 -12.11 18.09
CA LYS A 71 7.55 -12.13 16.77
C LYS A 71 6.03 -12.22 16.93
N ASP A 72 5.54 -13.12 17.77
CA ASP A 72 4.10 -13.32 17.98
C ASP A 72 3.42 -12.10 18.62
N ARG A 73 4.09 -11.41 19.56
CA ARG A 73 3.56 -10.20 20.20
C ARG A 73 3.46 -9.03 19.22
N LEU A 74 4.48 -8.85 18.38
CA LEU A 74 4.46 -7.83 17.31
C LEU A 74 3.33 -8.13 16.31
N ASP A 75 3.21 -9.38 15.88
CA ASP A 75 2.19 -9.79 14.91
C ASP A 75 0.77 -9.62 15.47
N ARG A 76 0.57 -9.97 16.74
CA ARG A 76 -0.71 -9.74 17.42
C ARG A 76 -1.08 -8.26 17.49
N LYS A 77 -0.13 -7.38 17.79
CA LYS A 77 -0.39 -5.94 17.96
C LYS A 77 -0.55 -5.22 16.63
N TYR A 78 0.32 -5.49 15.65
CA TYR A 78 0.42 -4.70 14.42
C TYR A 78 0.04 -5.47 13.15
N GLY A 79 0.19 -6.79 13.14
CA GLY A 79 -0.02 -7.62 11.97
C GLY A 79 -1.44 -8.12 11.75
N GLY A 80 -1.55 -9.05 10.82
CA GLY A 80 -2.75 -9.86 10.63
C GLY A 80 -3.61 -9.40 9.45
N LYS A 81 -4.04 -10.40 8.67
CA LYS A 81 -4.79 -10.22 7.42
C LYS A 81 -5.97 -9.27 7.58
N ARG A 82 -6.80 -9.46 8.62
CA ARG A 82 -7.98 -8.62 8.88
C ARG A 82 -7.65 -7.14 8.94
N ARG A 83 -6.53 -6.78 9.60
CA ARG A 83 -6.12 -5.38 9.77
C ARG A 83 -5.60 -4.80 8.46
N GLN A 84 -4.84 -5.57 7.69
CA GLN A 84 -4.38 -5.17 6.36
C GLN A 84 -5.54 -4.90 5.40
N ILE A 85 -6.54 -5.79 5.41
CA ILE A 85 -7.76 -5.60 4.62
C ILE A 85 -8.47 -4.33 5.05
N ALA A 86 -8.69 -4.14 6.35
CA ALA A 86 -9.36 -2.95 6.88
C ALA A 86 -8.64 -1.65 6.46
N LEU A 87 -7.31 -1.59 6.56
CA LEU A 87 -6.53 -0.42 6.13
C LEU A 87 -6.72 -0.10 4.64
N ARG A 88 -6.74 -1.11 3.76
CA ARG A 88 -6.97 -0.90 2.32
C ARG A 88 -8.39 -0.40 2.03
N PHE A 89 -9.38 -0.95 2.70
CA PHE A 89 -10.76 -0.48 2.58
C PHE A 89 -10.94 0.93 3.16
N GLU A 90 -10.27 1.26 4.25
CA GLU A 90 -10.23 2.62 4.81
C GLU A 90 -9.62 3.61 3.83
N GLU A 91 -8.45 3.30 3.23
CA GLU A 91 -7.82 4.14 2.21
C GLU A 91 -8.75 4.35 1.00
N LEU A 92 -9.40 3.29 0.53
CA LEU A 92 -10.37 3.37 -0.56
C LEU A 92 -11.60 4.20 -0.18
N HIS A 93 -12.09 4.05 1.05
CA HIS A 93 -13.24 4.79 1.55
C HIS A 93 -12.91 6.28 1.71
N GLU A 94 -11.75 6.62 2.25
CA GLU A 94 -11.27 7.99 2.45
C GLU A 94 -10.84 8.69 1.16
N PHE A 95 -10.61 7.93 0.08
CA PHE A 95 -10.29 8.49 -1.22
C PHE A 95 -11.35 9.51 -1.67
N LYS A 96 -10.91 10.75 -1.95
CA LYS A 96 -11.81 11.82 -2.35
C LYS A 96 -12.28 11.61 -3.79
N PRO A 97 -13.53 11.97 -4.15
CA PRO A 97 -13.99 11.90 -5.53
C PRO A 97 -13.04 12.64 -6.48
N ILE A 98 -12.76 12.02 -7.62
CA ILE A 98 -11.85 12.50 -8.66
C ILE A 98 -12.35 13.85 -9.17
N ARG A 99 -11.47 14.86 -9.22
CA ARG A 99 -11.80 16.15 -9.80
C ARG A 99 -11.80 16.08 -11.32
N ALA A 100 -12.77 16.74 -11.94
CA ALA A 100 -12.85 16.82 -13.39
C ALA A 100 -11.56 17.41 -13.99
N GLY A 101 -11.02 16.77 -15.03
CA GLY A 101 -9.80 17.21 -15.72
C GLY A 101 -8.50 17.01 -14.93
N ASN A 102 -8.53 16.38 -13.75
CA ASN A 102 -7.33 16.14 -12.96
C ASN A 102 -6.75 14.75 -13.26
N ALA A 103 -5.68 14.71 -14.06
CA ALA A 103 -4.99 13.46 -14.42
C ALA A 103 -4.39 12.75 -13.19
N LYS A 104 -3.87 13.51 -12.21
CA LYS A 104 -3.23 12.97 -11.01
C LYS A 104 -4.21 12.27 -10.08
N ASP A 105 -5.42 12.81 -9.97
CA ASP A 105 -6.47 12.15 -9.18
C ASP A 105 -6.84 10.78 -9.81
N VAL A 106 -6.81 10.67 -11.14
CA VAL A 106 -7.07 9.40 -11.84
C VAL A 106 -5.91 8.42 -11.67
N GLU A 107 -4.68 8.88 -11.80
CA GLU A 107 -3.47 8.08 -11.56
C GLU A 107 -3.44 7.50 -10.14
N HIS A 108 -3.66 8.34 -9.12
CA HIS A 108 -3.71 7.87 -7.74
C HIS A 108 -4.88 6.90 -7.49
N PHE A 109 -6.05 7.13 -8.10
CA PHE A 109 -7.16 6.18 -8.02
C PHE A 109 -6.81 4.84 -8.67
N ALA A 110 -6.13 4.87 -9.82
CA ALA A 110 -5.68 3.66 -10.52
C ALA A 110 -4.72 2.85 -9.65
N ASP A 111 -3.68 3.48 -9.10
CA ASP A 111 -2.70 2.83 -8.23
C ASP A 111 -3.35 2.22 -6.98
N LEU A 112 -4.23 2.98 -6.33
CA LEU A 112 -4.93 2.51 -5.13
C LEU A 112 -5.82 1.30 -5.44
N LEU A 113 -6.56 1.34 -6.55
CA LEU A 113 -7.42 0.24 -6.98
C LEU A 113 -6.60 -0.99 -7.37
N ASP A 114 -5.50 -0.79 -8.10
CA ASP A 114 -4.57 -1.83 -8.53
C ASP A 114 -3.98 -2.60 -7.33
N ILE A 115 -3.38 -1.85 -6.40
CA ILE A 115 -2.77 -2.39 -5.18
C ILE A 115 -3.82 -3.09 -4.32
N THR A 116 -5.02 -2.53 -4.18
CA THR A 116 -6.09 -3.14 -3.38
C THR A 116 -6.51 -4.49 -3.96
N ILE A 117 -6.70 -4.59 -5.28
CA ILE A 117 -7.10 -5.84 -5.93
C ILE A 117 -5.98 -6.89 -5.84
N ILE A 118 -4.71 -6.51 -6.03
CA ILE A 118 -3.56 -7.42 -5.87
C ILE A 118 -3.54 -7.98 -4.45
N ASN A 119 -3.66 -7.12 -3.43
CA ASN A 119 -3.65 -7.55 -2.02
C ASN A 119 -4.84 -8.48 -1.69
N LEU A 120 -6.05 -8.18 -2.20
CA LEU A 120 -7.21 -9.04 -1.98
C LEU A 120 -6.98 -10.44 -2.58
N LYS A 121 -6.36 -10.54 -3.75
CA LYS A 121 -5.99 -11.82 -4.38
C LYS A 121 -4.94 -12.58 -3.57
N ASP A 122 -3.89 -11.90 -3.11
CA ASP A 122 -2.85 -12.51 -2.28
C ASP A 122 -3.40 -13.04 -0.94
N TYR A 123 -4.44 -12.40 -0.40
CA TYR A 123 -5.14 -12.87 0.80
C TYR A 123 -6.18 -13.95 0.53
N GLY A 124 -6.51 -14.25 -0.74
CA GLY A 124 -7.51 -15.23 -1.14
C GLY A 124 -8.96 -14.74 -0.99
N LEU A 125 -9.19 -13.43 -0.98
CA LEU A 125 -10.50 -12.80 -0.77
C LEU A 125 -11.23 -12.49 -2.07
N TYR A 126 -11.43 -13.51 -2.89
CA TYR A 126 -12.09 -13.35 -4.20
C TYR A 126 -13.55 -12.89 -4.08
N SER A 127 -14.25 -13.26 -3.00
CA SER A 127 -15.64 -12.83 -2.77
C SER A 127 -15.80 -11.31 -2.64
N GLU A 128 -14.76 -10.60 -2.18
CA GLU A 128 -14.77 -9.14 -2.11
C GLU A 128 -14.66 -8.49 -3.50
N LEU A 129 -14.01 -9.18 -4.45
CA LEU A 129 -13.89 -8.72 -5.84
C LEU A 129 -15.22 -8.85 -6.60
N ASP A 130 -16.05 -9.82 -6.20
CA ASP A 130 -17.40 -10.01 -6.72
C ASP A 130 -18.45 -9.09 -6.03
N SER A 131 -18.02 -8.24 -5.09
CA SER A 131 -18.92 -7.39 -4.31
C SER A 131 -19.52 -6.26 -5.14
N LYS A 132 -20.81 -6.38 -5.46
CA LYS A 132 -21.59 -5.32 -6.12
C LYS A 132 -21.58 -4.00 -5.35
N LEU A 133 -21.57 -4.05 -4.01
CA LEU A 133 -21.54 -2.86 -3.19
C LEU A 133 -20.20 -2.14 -3.33
N LEU A 134 -19.09 -2.89 -3.28
CA LEU A 134 -17.75 -2.32 -3.47
C LEU A 134 -17.61 -1.71 -4.86
N TYR A 135 -18.09 -2.41 -5.89
CA TYR A 135 -18.15 -1.87 -7.25
C TYR A 135 -18.89 -0.53 -7.33
N LEU A 136 -20.07 -0.42 -6.71
CA LEU A 136 -20.83 0.85 -6.69
C LEU A 136 -20.08 1.96 -5.91
N VAL A 137 -19.40 1.63 -4.81
CA VAL A 137 -18.59 2.59 -4.05
C VAL A 137 -17.42 3.12 -4.90
N LEU A 138 -16.74 2.24 -5.64
CA LEU A 138 -15.67 2.61 -6.56
C LEU A 138 -16.18 3.54 -7.67
N CYS A 139 -17.32 3.22 -8.29
CA CYS A 139 -17.94 4.08 -9.30
C CYS A 139 -18.26 5.48 -8.77
N LYS A 140 -18.69 5.60 -7.51
CA LYS A 140 -18.96 6.90 -6.87
C LYS A 140 -17.71 7.76 -6.63
N LYS A 141 -16.50 7.19 -6.72
CA LYS A 141 -15.25 7.96 -6.67
C LYS A 141 -14.94 8.66 -8.00
N MET A 142 -15.53 8.20 -9.10
CA MET A 142 -15.30 8.75 -10.43
C MET A 142 -16.30 9.87 -10.75
N THR A 143 -15.97 10.69 -11.76
CA THR A 143 -16.91 11.66 -12.30
C THR A 143 -17.95 10.99 -13.20
N GLU A 144 -19.11 11.63 -13.39
CA GLU A 144 -20.15 11.13 -14.31
C GLU A 144 -19.61 10.90 -15.73
N SER A 145 -18.77 11.80 -16.23
CA SER A 145 -18.10 11.66 -17.52
C SER A 145 -17.22 10.41 -17.60
N MET A 146 -16.48 10.11 -16.53
CA MET A 146 -15.67 8.88 -16.46
C MET A 146 -16.54 7.64 -16.44
N VAL A 147 -17.58 7.60 -15.62
CA VAL A 147 -18.52 6.47 -15.58
C VAL A 147 -19.16 6.24 -16.94
N THR A 148 -19.53 7.31 -17.64
CA THR A 148 -20.11 7.23 -19.00
C THR A 148 -19.12 6.65 -20.01
N GLN A 149 -17.86 7.12 -19.98
CA GLN A 149 -16.80 6.62 -20.86
C GLN A 149 -16.48 5.15 -20.58
N TYR A 150 -16.42 4.78 -19.30
CA TYR A 150 -16.25 3.40 -18.86
C TYR A 150 -17.40 2.50 -19.36
N GLN A 151 -18.65 2.87 -19.12
CA GLN A 151 -19.82 2.09 -19.58
C GLN A 151 -19.84 1.91 -21.10
N ARG A 152 -19.50 2.97 -21.84
CA ARG A 152 -19.34 2.89 -23.30
C ARG A 152 -18.25 1.89 -23.67
N TRP A 153 -17.07 2.00 -23.06
CA TRP A 153 -15.94 1.11 -23.33
C TRP A 153 -16.27 -0.35 -23.00
N VAL A 154 -16.94 -0.63 -21.88
CA VAL A 154 -17.40 -1.98 -21.51
C VAL A 154 -18.29 -2.57 -22.60
N ARG A 155 -19.29 -1.80 -23.07
CA ARG A 155 -20.20 -2.23 -24.13
C ARG A 155 -19.49 -2.46 -25.46
N GLU A 156 -18.62 -1.54 -25.87
CA GLU A 156 -17.88 -1.63 -27.14
C GLU A 156 -16.90 -2.81 -27.17
N ASN A 157 -16.38 -3.21 -26.00
CA ASN A 157 -15.45 -4.34 -25.87
C ASN A 157 -16.13 -5.66 -25.49
N GLY A 158 -17.48 -5.69 -25.40
CA GLY A 158 -18.23 -6.90 -25.04
C GLY A 158 -17.88 -7.48 -23.67
N LYS A 159 -17.51 -6.64 -22.71
CA LYS A 159 -17.13 -7.05 -21.35
C LYS A 159 -18.32 -7.03 -20.40
N GLU A 160 -18.24 -7.80 -19.32
CA GLU A 160 -19.17 -7.71 -18.20
C GLU A 160 -18.62 -6.80 -17.10
N GLU A 161 -19.51 -6.04 -16.47
CA GLU A 161 -19.13 -5.13 -15.39
C GLU A 161 -18.60 -5.89 -14.17
N SER A 162 -17.37 -5.58 -13.78
CA SER A 162 -16.71 -6.15 -12.59
C SER A 162 -15.65 -5.19 -12.07
N ILE A 163 -15.17 -5.44 -10.85
CA ILE A 163 -14.08 -4.66 -10.25
C ILE A 163 -12.78 -4.82 -11.06
N GLU A 164 -12.53 -6.01 -11.62
CA GLU A 164 -11.42 -6.31 -12.51
C GLU A 164 -11.47 -5.50 -13.81
N VAL A 165 -12.65 -5.44 -14.43
CA VAL A 165 -12.86 -4.70 -15.67
C VAL A 165 -12.76 -3.19 -15.43
N LEU A 166 -13.26 -2.72 -14.28
CA LEU A 166 -13.07 -1.35 -13.84
C LEU A 166 -11.59 -1.01 -13.63
N ARG A 167 -10.83 -1.86 -12.93
CA ARG A 167 -9.37 -1.69 -12.75
C ARG A 167 -8.66 -1.57 -14.08
N GLU A 168 -8.93 -2.48 -15.02
CA GLU A 168 -8.33 -2.46 -16.35
C GLU A 168 -8.58 -1.13 -17.07
N TRP A 169 -9.83 -0.64 -17.02
CA TRP A 169 -10.18 0.60 -17.67
C TRP A 169 -9.54 1.82 -17.00
N VAL A 170 -9.58 1.91 -15.67
CA VAL A 170 -9.03 3.05 -14.92
C VAL A 170 -7.53 3.18 -15.15
N ILE A 171 -6.78 2.07 -15.21
CA ILE A 171 -5.34 2.09 -15.53
C ILE A 171 -5.09 2.69 -16.92
N LYS A 172 -5.84 2.24 -17.94
CA LYS A 172 -5.71 2.80 -19.30
C LYS A 172 -6.10 4.27 -19.35
N GLU A 173 -7.17 4.66 -18.65
CA GLU A 173 -7.63 6.04 -18.58
C GLU A 173 -6.60 6.95 -17.89
N ALA A 174 -5.93 6.47 -16.83
CA ALA A 174 -4.83 7.17 -16.19
C ALA A 174 -3.69 7.43 -17.19
N GLU A 175 -3.25 6.40 -17.92
CA GLU A 175 -2.21 6.54 -18.94
C GLU A 175 -2.58 7.54 -20.04
N TYR A 176 -3.82 7.49 -20.54
CA TYR A 176 -4.30 8.41 -21.59
C TYR A 176 -4.35 9.85 -21.10
N ARG A 177 -4.80 10.08 -19.87
CA ARG A 177 -4.85 11.42 -19.28
C ARG A 177 -3.47 11.98 -19.00
N THR A 178 -2.54 11.15 -18.52
CA THR A 178 -1.14 11.56 -18.33
C THR A 178 -0.52 11.96 -19.66
N ARG A 179 -0.64 11.12 -20.71
CA ARG A 179 -0.14 11.46 -22.06
C ARG A 179 -0.77 12.73 -22.63
N ALA A 180 -2.09 12.89 -22.48
CA ALA A 180 -2.78 14.10 -22.93
C ALA A 180 -2.33 15.34 -22.16
N HIS A 181 -2.12 15.23 -20.85
CA HIS A 181 -1.61 16.32 -20.02
C HIS A 181 -0.19 16.72 -20.44
N GLU A 182 0.71 15.75 -20.62
CA GLU A 182 2.08 15.96 -21.08
C GLU A 182 2.11 16.61 -22.47
N ALA A 183 1.26 16.17 -23.39
CA ALA A 183 1.18 16.72 -24.74
C ALA A 183 0.73 18.19 -24.77
N ILE A 184 -0.13 18.60 -23.83
CA ILE A 184 -0.71 19.95 -23.80
C ILE A 184 0.12 20.90 -22.92
N ARG A 185 0.62 20.44 -21.76
CA ARG A 185 1.25 21.27 -20.73
C ARG A 185 2.74 21.00 -20.54
N GLY A 186 3.27 19.96 -21.17
CA GLY A 186 4.64 19.50 -20.95
C GLY A 186 4.78 18.68 -19.66
N VAL A 187 5.93 18.02 -19.53
CA VAL A 187 6.22 17.05 -18.45
C VAL A 187 6.55 17.74 -17.11
N SER A 188 7.05 18.97 -17.13
CA SER A 188 7.54 19.67 -15.93
C SER A 188 6.43 20.03 -14.92
N ASP A 189 5.21 20.28 -15.40
CA ASP A 189 4.05 20.62 -14.55
C ASP A 189 3.54 19.42 -13.74
N LEU A 190 3.82 18.19 -14.19
CA LEU A 190 3.53 16.98 -13.42
C LEU A 190 4.47 16.85 -12.21
N VAL A 191 5.76 17.16 -12.38
CA VAL A 191 6.78 16.99 -11.32
C VAL A 191 6.60 17.99 -10.17
N LEU A 192 6.22 19.24 -10.46
CA LEU A 192 6.13 20.30 -9.45
C LEU A 192 5.03 20.06 -8.39
N SER A 193 3.94 19.34 -8.70
CA SER A 193 2.95 18.99 -7.67
C SER A 193 3.25 17.71 -6.89
N VAL A 194 4.23 16.89 -7.30
CA VAL A 194 4.73 15.76 -6.50
C VAL A 194 5.60 16.28 -5.34
N GLY A 195 6.39 17.33 -5.58
CA GLY A 195 7.21 17.98 -4.55
C GLY A 195 6.39 18.65 -3.44
N LEU A 196 5.22 19.22 -3.76
CA LEU A 196 4.36 19.91 -2.78
C LEU A 196 3.58 18.98 -1.85
N ILE A 197 3.36 17.71 -2.22
CA ILE A 197 2.71 16.74 -1.32
C ILE A 197 3.73 16.17 -0.31
N ILE A 198 5.01 16.12 -0.67
CA ILE A 198 6.08 15.65 0.23
C ILE A 198 6.53 16.78 1.18
N SER A 199 6.36 18.06 0.82
CA SER A 199 6.84 19.18 1.65
C SER A 199 5.89 19.66 2.76
N GLN A 200 4.65 19.13 2.88
CA GLN A 200 3.72 19.54 3.95
C GLN A 200 3.77 18.65 5.22
N GLY A 201 4.72 17.70 5.30
CA GLY A 201 4.90 16.83 6.46
C GLY A 201 6.03 17.22 7.42
N GLY A 202 6.72 18.34 7.20
CA GLY A 202 7.91 18.67 8.00
C GLY A 202 8.19 20.15 8.07
N GLU A 203 7.47 20.87 8.93
CA GLU A 203 7.96 22.05 9.66
C GLU A 203 6.92 22.50 10.69
N GLN A 204 6.87 21.79 11.82
CA GLN A 204 6.54 22.41 13.10
C GLN A 204 7.52 21.90 14.14
N GLY A 205 8.33 22.83 14.66
CA GLY A 205 9.10 22.66 15.87
C GLY A 205 10.59 22.91 15.69
N HIS A 206 11.00 24.18 15.80
CA HIS A 206 12.12 24.55 16.68
C HIS A 206 12.00 26.04 17.06
N LEU A 207 11.78 26.24 18.37
CA LEU A 207 12.11 27.38 19.25
C LEU A 207 12.16 28.80 18.67
#